data_AF-A0A0R3TGN0-F1
#
_entry.id   AF-A0A0R3TGN0-F1
#
_cell.length_a   1.000
_cell.length_b   1.000
_cell.length_c   1.000
_cell.angle_alpha   90.00
_cell.angle_beta   90.00
_cell.angle_gamma   90.00
#
_symmetry.space_group_name_H-M   'P 1'
#
loop_
_entity.id
_entity.type
_entity.pdbx_description
1 polymer ?
#
loop_
_entity_poly.entity_id
_entity_poly.type
_entity_poly.pdbx_seq_one_letter_code
_entity_poly.pdbx_strand_id
1 'polypeptide(L)'
;MFVRAFSLMGRQSILPALRFSSNYSAVFSNDINQITLLGSVASTGVTIDNSSSVATFNLLTRARYRAADRYMMKLVYHRIHVFDRPLVERIRSLSQGDRVYVQGCLSSFKKSTHDWMQCITAQNIILHSDAGKQPLEDAEALVAVSDDLIEGDEIEVTMESI
;
A
#
# COMPACT_ATOMS: atom_id res chain seq x y z
N MET A 1 -21.54 38.11 63.82
CA MET A 1 -20.47 38.49 62.87
C MET A 1 -19.62 37.24 62.61
N PHE A 2 -19.65 36.74 61.37
CA PHE A 2 -18.78 35.73 60.69
C PHE A 2 -18.49 34.38 61.37
N VAL A 3 -19.10 33.25 60.96
CA VAL A 3 -18.94 32.38 59.76
C VAL A 3 -17.80 31.34 59.88
N ARG A 4 -18.25 30.07 59.98
CA ARG A 4 -17.74 28.77 59.49
C ARG A 4 -16.22 28.51 59.39
N ALA A 5 -15.81 27.32 59.87
CA ALA A 5 -15.33 26.25 58.97
C ALA A 5 -15.23 24.90 59.71
N PHE A 6 -16.15 23.98 59.41
CA PHE A 6 -15.93 22.55 59.59
C PHE A 6 -15.06 22.06 58.43
N SER A 7 -13.84 21.60 58.74
CA SER A 7 -13.01 20.88 57.77
C SER A 7 -13.53 19.44 57.64
N LEU A 8 -14.36 19.21 56.63
CA LEU A 8 -14.64 17.87 56.10
C LEU A 8 -13.55 17.55 55.08
N MET A 9 -12.50 16.83 55.51
CA MET A 9 -11.60 16.18 54.56
C MET A 9 -12.36 15.08 53.84
N GLY A 10 -12.76 15.35 52.60
CA GLY A 10 -13.33 14.38 51.68
C GLY A 10 -12.32 13.26 51.42
N ARG A 11 -12.70 12.03 51.74
CA ARG A 11 -12.04 10.83 51.23
C ARG A 11 -12.31 10.74 49.73
N GLN A 12 -11.34 11.14 48.91
CA GLN A 12 -11.32 10.75 47.50
C GLN A 12 -10.93 9.27 47.44
N SER A 13 -11.88 8.43 47.04
CA SER A 13 -11.63 7.04 46.68
C SER A 13 -10.82 7.02 45.37
N ILE A 14 -9.51 6.77 45.47
CA ILE A 14 -8.68 6.45 44.32
C ILE A 14 -9.04 5.01 43.91
N LEU A 15 -9.96 4.88 42.95
CA LEU A 15 -10.17 3.61 42.27
C LEU A 15 -8.88 3.29 41.50
N PRO A 16 -8.30 2.08 41.64
CA PRO A 16 -7.17 1.70 40.82
C PRO A 16 -7.65 1.62 39.37
N ALA A 17 -7.14 2.51 38.52
CA ALA A 17 -7.27 2.37 37.08
C ALA A 17 -6.63 1.04 36.69
N LEU A 18 -7.46 0.04 36.40
CA LEU A 18 -7.05 -1.21 35.75
C LEU A 18 -6.50 -0.85 34.37
N ARG A 19 -5.20 -0.56 34.30
CA ARG A 19 -4.47 -0.56 33.05
C ARG A 19 -4.35 -2.00 32.60
N PHE A 20 -5.25 -2.43 31.72
CA PHE A 20 -5.03 -3.60 30.90
C PHE A 20 -3.89 -3.28 29.93
N SER A 21 -2.65 -3.51 30.37
CA SER A 21 -1.52 -3.66 29.46
C SER A 21 -1.69 -5.02 28.81
N SER A 22 -2.08 -5.05 27.54
CA SER A 22 -1.98 -6.28 26.76
C SER A 22 -0.49 -6.54 26.53
N ASN A 23 0.05 -7.55 27.21
CA ASN A 23 1.34 -8.13 26.89
C ASN A 23 1.22 -8.91 25.57
N TYR A 24 0.97 -8.21 24.46
CA TYR A 24 1.02 -8.82 23.14
C TYR A 24 2.48 -8.86 22.70
N SER A 25 3.21 -9.89 23.12
CA SER A 25 4.45 -10.23 22.42
C SER A 25 4.05 -10.76 21.06
N ALA A 26 4.26 -9.99 20.00
CA ALA A 26 4.13 -10.50 18.65
C ALA A 26 5.13 -11.65 18.49
N VAL A 27 4.64 -12.89 18.60
CA VAL A 27 5.43 -14.07 18.28
C VAL A 27 5.50 -14.11 16.76
N PHE A 28 6.56 -13.52 16.21
CA PHE A 28 6.82 -13.60 14.79
C PHE A 28 7.12 -15.06 14.43
N SER A 29 6.47 -15.56 13.37
CA SER A 29 6.82 -16.88 12.86
C SER A 29 8.25 -16.85 12.32
N ASN A 30 8.99 -17.94 12.57
CA ASN A 30 10.32 -18.16 11.98
C ASN A 30 10.22 -18.77 10.56
N ASP A 31 9.01 -19.04 10.06
CA ASP A 31 8.79 -19.63 8.75
C ASP A 31 8.99 -18.60 7.64
N ILE A 32 9.70 -19.01 6.58
CA ILE A 32 9.94 -18.16 5.41
C ILE A 32 8.88 -18.45 4.36
N ASN A 33 8.04 -17.46 4.07
CA ASN A 33 7.12 -17.47 2.95
C ASN A 33 7.33 -16.22 2.10
N GLN A 34 8.13 -16.36 1.04
CA GLN A 34 8.48 -15.26 0.16
C GLN A 34 8.32 -15.67 -1.29
N ILE A 35 7.67 -14.79 -2.04
CA ILE A 35 7.52 -14.85 -3.49
C ILE A 35 8.10 -13.58 -4.09
N THR A 36 8.81 -13.75 -5.19
CA THR A 36 9.28 -12.66 -6.04
C THR A 36 8.91 -12.96 -7.48
N LEU A 37 8.13 -12.06 -8.09
CA LEU A 37 7.70 -12.18 -9.48
C LEU A 37 8.05 -10.92 -10.26
N LEU A 38 8.44 -11.12 -11.52
CA LEU A 38 8.54 -10.07 -12.52
C LEU A 38 7.69 -10.48 -13.72
N GLY A 39 6.69 -9.67 -14.04
CA GLY A 39 5.72 -10.01 -15.07
C GLY A 39 5.04 -8.78 -15.66
N SER A 40 4.06 -9.03 -16.52
CA SER A 40 3.19 -8.00 -17.07
C SER A 40 1.80 -8.13 -16.49
N VAL A 41 1.14 -7.02 -16.17
CA VAL A 41 -0.26 -7.03 -15.74
C VAL A 41 -1.12 -7.63 -16.85
N ALA A 42 -1.92 -8.63 -16.49
CA ALA A 42 -2.86 -9.31 -17.36
C ALA A 42 -4.28 -8.76 -17.18
N SER A 43 -5.09 -8.83 -18.24
CA SER A 43 -6.48 -8.34 -18.27
C SER A 43 -6.63 -6.82 -18.07
N THR A 44 -7.86 -6.35 -17.85
CA THR A 44 -8.37 -4.96 -17.73
C THR A 44 -7.75 -4.07 -16.64
N GLY A 45 -6.55 -4.38 -16.13
CA GLY A 45 -5.87 -3.59 -15.09
C GLY A 45 -6.24 -3.99 -13.66
N VAL A 46 -6.17 -3.03 -12.74
CA VAL A 46 -6.39 -3.24 -11.30
C VAL A 46 -7.87 -3.07 -10.94
N THR A 47 -8.43 -4.06 -10.27
CA THR A 47 -9.77 -3.98 -9.67
C THR A 47 -9.65 -3.59 -8.22
N ILE A 48 -10.28 -2.49 -7.81
CA ILE A 48 -10.30 -2.02 -6.42
C ILE A 48 -11.70 -2.25 -5.86
N ASP A 49 -11.78 -3.03 -4.79
CA ASP A 49 -13.02 -3.16 -4.02
C ASP A 49 -13.10 -2.03 -3.00
N ASN A 50 -13.98 -1.07 -3.27
CA ASN A 50 -14.19 0.11 -2.42
C ASN A 50 -14.67 -0.24 -1.01
N SER A 51 -15.29 -1.41 -0.81
CA SER A 51 -15.79 -1.83 0.51
C SER A 51 -14.68 -2.32 1.43
N SER A 52 -13.66 -2.98 0.86
CA SER A 52 -12.59 -3.65 1.61
C SER A 52 -11.23 -2.95 1.47
N SER A 53 -11.13 -1.92 0.63
CA SER A 53 -9.86 -1.26 0.26
C SER A 53 -8.81 -2.26 -0.27
N VAL A 54 -9.26 -3.37 -0.87
CA VAL A 54 -8.38 -4.39 -1.44
C VAL A 54 -8.30 -4.18 -2.94
N ALA A 55 -7.07 -4.11 -3.46
CA ALA A 55 -6.82 -4.14 -4.89
C ALA A 55 -6.44 -5.55 -5.33
N THR A 56 -6.99 -5.98 -6.47
CA THR A 56 -6.68 -7.25 -7.11
C THR A 56 -6.30 -7.03 -8.56
N PHE A 57 -5.24 -7.68 -9.01
CA PHE A 57 -4.90 -7.77 -10.43
C PHE A 57 -4.26 -9.13 -10.73
N ASN A 58 -4.17 -9.47 -12.02
CA ASN A 58 -3.49 -10.68 -12.45
C ASN A 58 -2.13 -10.33 -13.04
N LEU A 59 -1.11 -11.11 -12.71
CA LEU A 59 0.24 -10.96 -13.24
C LEU A 59 0.57 -12.14 -14.14
N LEU A 60 0.99 -11.85 -15.37
CA LEU A 60 1.44 -12.83 -16.34
C LEU A 60 2.96 -12.94 -16.32
N THR A 61 3.44 -14.16 -16.07
CA THR A 61 4.87 -14.51 -16.12
C THR A 61 5.15 -15.51 -17.24
N ARG A 62 6.37 -15.45 -17.77
CA ARG A 62 6.83 -16.29 -18.87
C ARG A 62 7.96 -17.19 -18.40
N ALA A 63 7.72 -18.49 -18.36
CA ALA A 63 8.75 -19.49 -18.09
C ALA A 63 9.20 -20.12 -19.42
N ARG A 64 10.45 -19.90 -19.80
CA ARG A 64 11.05 -20.55 -20.98
C ARG A 64 11.80 -21.79 -20.52
N TYR A 65 11.63 -22.89 -21.23
CA TYR A 65 12.29 -24.15 -20.92
C TYR A 65 12.70 -24.86 -22.22
N ARG A 66 13.69 -25.74 -22.13
CA ARG A 66 14.15 -26.56 -23.25
C ARG A 66 13.48 -27.94 -23.16
N ALA A 67 12.74 -28.31 -24.21
CA ALA A 67 12.27 -29.67 -24.43
C ALA A 67 13.35 -30.47 -25.18
N ALA A 68 13.10 -31.76 -25.44
CA ALA A 68 14.07 -32.65 -26.08
C ALA A 68 14.54 -32.14 -27.46
N ASP A 69 13.64 -31.50 -28.22
CA ASP A 69 13.84 -31.10 -29.61
C ASP A 69 13.76 -29.58 -29.84
N ARG A 70 13.19 -28.80 -28.90
CA ARG A 70 12.91 -27.36 -29.11
C ARG A 70 12.87 -26.53 -27.83
N TYR A 71 12.97 -25.21 -27.98
CA TYR A 71 12.63 -24.27 -26.91
C TYR A 71 11.13 -24.06 -26.82
N MET A 72 10.59 -24.12 -25.61
CA MET A 72 9.17 -23.94 -25.32
C MET A 72 8.98 -22.83 -24.28
N MET A 73 7.76 -22.30 -24.22
CA MET A 73 7.37 -21.26 -23.29
C MET A 73 6.04 -21.60 -22.64
N LYS A 74 5.97 -21.46 -21.32
CA LYS A 74 4.74 -21.55 -20.53
C LYS A 74 4.37 -20.16 -20.01
N LEU A 75 3.10 -19.81 -20.18
CA LEU A 75 2.50 -18.63 -19.58
C LEU A 75 1.86 -19.04 -18.25
N VAL A 76 2.14 -18.30 -17.18
CA VAL A 76 1.57 -18.56 -15.85
C VAL A 76 0.91 -17.29 -15.34
N TYR A 77 -0.36 -17.40 -15.00
CA TYR A 77 -1.17 -16.33 -14.42
C TYR A 77 -1.15 -16.44 -12.91
N HIS A 78 -0.85 -15.33 -12.23
CA HIS A 78 -0.83 -15.23 -10.78
C HIS A 78 -1.82 -14.18 -10.33
N ARG A 79 -2.67 -14.51 -9.36
CA ARG A 79 -3.59 -13.55 -8.76
C ARG A 79 -2.88 -12.80 -7.64
N ILE A 80 -2.78 -11.48 -7.76
CA ILE A 80 -2.14 -10.61 -6.78
C ILE A 80 -3.22 -9.89 -5.97
N HIS A 81 -3.09 -9.91 -4.65
CA HIS A 81 -3.91 -9.17 -3.69
C HIS A 81 -3.05 -8.14 -2.97
N VAL A 82 -3.58 -6.93 -2.85
CA VAL A 82 -2.92 -5.80 -2.20
C VAL A 82 -3.86 -5.21 -1.18
N PHE A 83 -3.41 -5.20 0.08
CA PHE A 83 -4.21 -4.72 1.22
C PHE A 83 -3.71 -3.38 1.76
N ASP A 84 -2.45 -3.04 1.50
CA ASP A 84 -1.83 -1.83 2.03
C ASP A 84 -2.27 -0.60 1.22
N ARG A 85 -2.89 0.39 1.88
CA ARG A 85 -3.52 1.54 1.20
C ARG A 85 -2.55 2.36 0.35
N PRO A 86 -1.36 2.77 0.84
CA PRO A 86 -0.37 3.46 0.01
C PRO A 86 0.05 2.65 -1.21
N LEU A 87 0.16 1.32 -1.06
CA LEU A 87 0.49 0.44 -2.16
C LEU A 87 -0.64 0.34 -3.17
N VAL A 88 -1.90 0.28 -2.72
CA VAL A 88 -3.11 0.31 -3.55
C VAL A 88 -3.18 1.59 -4.39
N GLU A 89 -2.94 2.75 -3.77
CA GLU A 89 -2.94 4.04 -4.46
C GLU A 89 -1.86 4.10 -5.54
N ARG A 90 -0.65 3.61 -5.24
CA ARG A 90 0.46 3.55 -6.21
C ARG A 90 0.13 2.70 -7.43
N ILE A 91 -0.58 1.60 -7.25
CA ILE A 91 -0.88 0.66 -8.35
C ILE A 91 -2.18 0.99 -9.09
N ARG A 92 -2.96 1.98 -8.64
CA ARG A 92 -4.28 2.29 -9.21
C ARG A 92 -4.23 2.62 -10.70
N SER A 93 -3.12 3.19 -11.17
CA SER A 93 -2.90 3.55 -12.58
C SER A 93 -2.38 2.40 -13.46
N LEU A 94 -2.14 1.21 -12.88
CA LEU A 94 -1.65 0.07 -13.65
C LEU A 94 -2.65 -0.37 -14.71
N SER A 95 -2.15 -0.46 -15.93
CA SER A 95 -2.87 -0.86 -17.13
C SER A 95 -2.39 -2.22 -17.64
N GLN A 96 -3.16 -2.78 -18.57
CA GLN A 96 -2.80 -4.05 -19.18
C GLN A 96 -1.44 -3.95 -19.90
N GLY A 97 -0.55 -4.90 -19.63
CA GLY A 97 0.77 -4.97 -20.26
C GLY A 97 1.90 -4.33 -19.45
N ASP A 98 1.57 -3.47 -18.49
CA ASP A 98 2.56 -2.81 -17.64
C ASP A 98 3.43 -3.82 -16.92
N ARG A 99 4.74 -3.57 -16.93
CA ARG A 99 5.71 -4.44 -16.25
C ARG A 99 5.84 -4.05 -14.80
N VAL A 100 5.67 -5.04 -13.93
CA VAL A 100 5.77 -4.84 -12.49
C VAL A 100 6.58 -5.96 -11.85
N TYR A 101 7.36 -5.55 -10.86
CA TYR A 101 7.97 -6.42 -9.89
C TYR A 101 7.03 -6.52 -8.68
N VAL A 102 6.80 -7.74 -8.20
CA VAL A 102 5.97 -8.02 -7.03
C VAL A 102 6.76 -8.87 -6.05
N GLN A 103 6.84 -8.40 -4.82
CA GLN A 103 7.33 -9.16 -3.68
C GLN A 103 6.19 -9.37 -2.69
N GLY A 104 6.06 -10.58 -2.14
CA GLY A 104 4.99 -10.89 -1.22
C GLY A 104 5.06 -12.32 -0.70
N CYS A 105 3.91 -12.85 -0.29
CA CYS A 105 3.78 -14.19 0.29
C CYS A 105 2.74 -15.01 -0.48
N LEU A 106 2.91 -16.33 -0.53
CA LEU A 106 1.88 -17.23 -1.03
C LEU A 106 0.80 -17.40 0.03
N SER A 107 -0.44 -17.13 -0.35
CA SER A 107 -1.61 -17.25 0.53
C SER A 107 -2.63 -18.17 -0.10
N SER A 108 -3.40 -18.87 0.73
CA SER A 108 -4.54 -19.68 0.30
C SER A 108 -5.75 -19.34 1.16
N PHE A 109 -6.90 -19.15 0.53
CA PHE A 109 -8.15 -18.88 1.23
C PHE A 109 -9.29 -19.67 0.62
N LYS A 110 -10.30 -19.98 1.43
CA LYS A 110 -11.52 -20.64 0.94
C LYS A 110 -12.41 -19.61 0.25
N LYS A 111 -12.72 -19.84 -1.03
CA LYS A 111 -13.71 -19.05 -1.77
C LYS A 111 -15.12 -19.57 -1.52
N SER A 112 -15.26 -20.89 -1.43
CA SER A 112 -16.53 -21.59 -1.17
C SER A 112 -16.27 -22.72 -0.17
N THR A 113 -17.31 -23.50 0.15
CA THR A 113 -17.20 -24.64 1.08
C THR A 113 -16.14 -25.67 0.64
N HIS A 114 -15.92 -25.83 -0.68
CA HIS A 114 -15.02 -26.84 -1.23
C HIS A 114 -13.90 -26.27 -2.11
N ASP A 115 -13.94 -24.98 -2.46
CA ASP A 115 -12.96 -24.38 -3.34
C ASP A 115 -11.94 -23.53 -2.57
N TRP A 116 -10.69 -23.94 -2.67
CA TRP A 116 -9.54 -23.14 -2.24
C TRP A 116 -9.01 -22.32 -3.41
N MET A 117 -8.66 -21.08 -3.12
CA MET A 117 -7.99 -20.19 -4.06
C MET A 117 -6.61 -19.86 -3.53
N GLN A 118 -5.62 -19.94 -4.40
CA GLN A 118 -4.27 -19.46 -4.14
C GLN A 118 -4.13 -18.04 -4.68
N CYS A 119 -3.51 -17.17 -3.91
CA CYS A 119 -3.16 -15.83 -4.31
C CYS A 119 -1.79 -15.44 -3.73
N ILE A 120 -1.25 -14.35 -4.25
CA ILE A 120 -0.04 -13.74 -3.73
C ILE A 120 -0.46 -12.46 -3.01
N THR A 121 -0.20 -12.40 -1.72
CA THR A 121 -0.38 -11.18 -0.94
C THR A 121 0.85 -10.31 -1.13
N ALA A 122 0.73 -9.22 -1.89
CA ALA A 122 1.84 -8.34 -2.16
C ALA A 122 2.18 -7.49 -0.93
N GLN A 123 3.47 -7.47 -0.59
CA GLN A 123 4.05 -6.60 0.42
C GLN A 123 4.75 -5.40 -0.21
N ASN A 124 5.27 -5.57 -1.44
CA ASN A 124 5.88 -4.50 -2.21
C ASN A 124 5.63 -4.71 -3.70
N ILE A 125 5.41 -3.60 -4.41
CA ILE A 125 5.23 -3.57 -5.85
C ILE A 125 6.04 -2.40 -6.40
N ILE A 126 6.90 -2.71 -7.37
CA ILE A 126 7.75 -1.74 -8.06
C ILE A 126 7.37 -1.76 -9.53
N LEU A 127 6.96 -0.60 -10.03
CA LEU A 127 6.74 -0.36 -11.45
C LEU A 127 8.09 -0.45 -12.17
N HIS A 128 8.17 -1.16 -13.29
CA HIS A 128 9.41 -1.26 -14.04
C HIS A 128 9.89 0.11 -14.57
N SER A 129 8.97 1.04 -14.84
CA SER A 129 9.30 2.42 -15.19
C SER A 129 10.01 3.20 -14.08
N ASP A 130 9.85 2.76 -12.83
CA ASP A 130 10.39 3.42 -11.64
C ASP A 130 11.55 2.65 -11.02
N ALA A 131 11.91 1.50 -11.62
CA ALA A 131 13.06 0.71 -11.19
C ALA A 131 14.34 1.55 -11.30
N GLY A 132 15.05 1.71 -10.17
CA GLY A 132 16.29 2.48 -10.09
C GLY A 132 16.11 3.98 -9.85
N LYS A 133 14.88 4.49 -9.78
CA LYS A 133 14.62 5.84 -9.25
C LYS A 133 14.73 5.79 -7.72
N GLN A 134 15.38 6.78 -7.14
CA GLN A 134 15.34 6.94 -5.69
C GLN A 134 13.89 7.27 -5.27
N PRO A 135 13.44 6.83 -4.08
CA PRO A 135 12.15 7.26 -3.54
C PRO A 135 12.12 8.79 -3.55
N LEU A 136 11.05 9.38 -4.09
CA LEU A 136 10.84 10.83 -3.99
C LEU A 136 10.76 11.18 -2.49
N GLU A 137 11.84 11.75 -1.94
CA GLU A 137 11.86 12.30 -0.57
C GLU A 137 11.04 13.61 -0.46
N ASP A 138 10.48 14.12 -1.56
CA ASP A 138 9.96 15.48 -1.62
C ASP A 138 8.43 15.58 -1.67
N ALA A 139 7.71 14.80 -0.86
CA ALA A 139 6.29 15.06 -0.62
C ALA A 139 6.08 16.23 0.37
N GLU A 140 7.06 16.55 1.21
CA GLU A 140 7.00 17.68 2.15
C GLU A 140 7.46 19.00 1.54
N ALA A 141 8.27 18.98 0.46
CA ALA A 141 8.78 20.20 -0.17
C ALA A 141 7.77 20.87 -1.12
N LEU A 142 6.80 20.14 -1.67
CA LEU A 142 5.80 20.70 -2.60
C LEU A 142 4.72 21.54 -1.90
N VAL A 143 4.52 21.37 -0.58
CA VAL A 143 3.61 22.21 0.20
C VAL A 143 4.27 23.53 0.61
N ALA A 144 5.60 23.55 0.78
CA ALA A 144 6.34 24.75 1.13
C ALA A 144 6.47 25.77 -0.02
N VAL A 145 6.37 25.33 -1.28
CA VAL A 145 6.48 26.26 -2.43
C VAL A 145 5.16 26.97 -2.74
N SER A 146 4.02 26.44 -2.28
CA SER A 146 2.71 27.07 -2.51
C SER A 146 2.33 28.16 -1.51
N ASP A 147 2.98 28.23 -0.34
CA ASP A 147 2.68 29.25 0.68
C ASP A 147 3.45 30.56 0.50
N ASP A 148 4.47 30.60 -0.37
CA ASP A 148 5.36 31.77 -0.53
C ASP A 148 5.06 32.65 -1.76
N LEU A 149 3.96 32.43 -2.50
CA LEU A 149 3.64 33.21 -3.70
C LEU A 149 2.24 33.84 -3.67
N ILE A 150 2.00 34.76 -2.72
CA ILE A 150 1.07 35.88 -2.92
C ILE A 150 1.61 37.13 -2.22
N GLU A 151 2.30 38.02 -2.94
CA GLU A 151 2.05 39.46 -2.83
C GLU A 151 2.63 40.20 -4.05
N GLY A 152 1.70 40.75 -4.86
CA GLY A 152 1.87 41.90 -5.75
C GLY A 152 3.10 41.99 -6.66
N ASP A 153 2.91 41.75 -7.96
CA ASP A 153 3.45 42.69 -8.94
C ASP A 153 2.54 42.76 -10.17
N GLU A 154 2.13 43.97 -10.51
CA GLU A 154 1.29 44.28 -11.67
C GLU A 154 2.15 44.12 -12.93
N ILE A 155 1.80 43.16 -13.80
CA ILE A 155 2.45 43.04 -15.10
C ILE A 155 1.72 43.96 -16.09
N GLU A 156 2.30 45.14 -16.28
CA GLU A 156 1.92 46.10 -17.33
C GLU A 156 2.27 45.49 -18.70
N VAL A 157 1.26 45.03 -19.45
CA VAL A 157 1.45 44.52 -20.81
C VAL A 157 1.32 45.69 -21.79
N THR A 158 2.45 46.28 -22.18
CA THR A 158 2.51 47.19 -23.33
C THR A 158 2.41 46.40 -24.63
N MET A 159 1.31 46.59 -25.37
CA MET A 159 1.19 46.16 -26.76
C MET A 159 2.01 47.09 -27.66
N GLU A 160 3.06 46.58 -28.31
CA GLU A 160 3.61 47.22 -29.50
C GLU A 160 3.18 46.45 -30.75
N SER A 161 2.55 47.19 -31.67
CA SER A 161 2.00 46.74 -32.94
C SER A 161 3.07 46.63 -34.02
N ILE A 162 2.99 45.60 -34.86
CA ILE A 162 3.39 45.64 -36.28
C ILE A 162 2.25 45.03 -37.10
#